data_AF-A0A7S0FFF1-F1
#
_entry.id   AF-A0A7S0FFF1-F1
#
_cell.length_a   1.000
_cell.length_b   1.000
_cell.length_c   1.000
_cell.angle_alpha   90.00
_cell.angle_beta   90.00
_cell.angle_gamma   90.00
#
_symmetry.space_group_name_H-M   'P 1'
#
loop_
_entity.id
_entity.type
_entity.pdbx_description
1 polymer ?
#
loop_
_entity_poly.entity_id
_entity_poly.type
_entity_poly.pdbx_seq_one_letter_code
_entity_poly.pdbx_strand_id
1 'polypeptide(L)'
;EETLILAQELLNTVYKVKGAIPGRNAHDPLETTPIATLSVPATREVYHRGRADMTWRKIDLKRVDFSPTAVKRRARVASPRFYSIDVTRFLTGDPPSAEPALAA
;
A
#
# COMPACT_ATOMS: atom_id res chain seq x y z
N GLU A 1 -3.82 16.06 -7.94
CA GLU A 1 -5.00 15.50 -7.23
C GLU A 1 -6.01 14.88 -8.20
N GLU A 2 -6.27 15.53 -9.35
CA GLU A 2 -7.16 15.00 -10.40
C GLU A 2 -6.85 13.57 -10.85
N THR A 3 -5.57 13.21 -11.08
CA THR A 3 -5.16 11.83 -11.41
C THR A 3 -5.55 10.81 -10.34
N LEU A 4 -5.48 11.20 -9.07
CA LEU A 4 -5.83 10.33 -7.95
C LEU A 4 -7.36 10.17 -7.84
N ILE A 5 -8.12 11.22 -8.10
CA ILE A 5 -9.59 11.19 -8.16
C ILE A 5 -10.06 10.32 -9.33
N LEU A 6 -9.50 10.50 -10.52
CA LEU A 6 -9.87 9.68 -11.69
C LEU A 6 -9.52 8.21 -11.48
N ALA A 7 -8.31 7.91 -10.99
CA ALA A 7 -7.93 6.53 -10.68
C ALA A 7 -8.82 5.93 -9.59
N GLN A 8 -9.23 6.73 -8.60
CA GLN A 8 -10.15 6.35 -7.56
C GLN A 8 -11.53 5.96 -8.10
N GLU A 9 -12.07 6.75 -9.02
CA GLU A 9 -13.34 6.47 -9.69
C GLU A 9 -13.25 5.20 -10.53
N LEU A 10 -12.21 5.06 -11.35
CA LEU A 10 -11.99 3.87 -12.16
C LEU A 10 -11.85 2.61 -11.31
N LEU A 11 -11.05 2.64 -10.25
CA LEU A 11 -10.87 1.49 -9.35
C LEU A 11 -12.13 1.14 -8.57
N ASN A 12 -13.00 2.12 -8.31
CA ASN A 12 -14.28 1.86 -7.68
C ASN A 12 -15.26 1.12 -8.59
N THR A 13 -15.18 1.26 -9.92
CA THR A 13 -16.08 0.56 -10.85
C THR A 13 -15.91 -0.96 -10.83
N VAL A 14 -14.71 -1.44 -10.51
CA VAL A 14 -14.35 -2.87 -10.44
C VAL A 14 -14.14 -3.33 -8.98
N TYR A 15 -14.50 -2.50 -8.01
CA TYR A 15 -14.30 -2.80 -6.60
C TYR A 15 -15.26 -3.90 -6.12
N LYS A 16 -14.70 -4.98 -5.59
CA LYS A 16 -15.48 -6.13 -5.08
C LYS A 16 -15.92 -5.85 -3.65
N VAL A 17 -17.17 -5.41 -3.51
CA VAL A 17 -17.82 -5.21 -2.21
C VAL A 17 -17.97 -6.56 -1.51
N LYS A 18 -17.54 -6.64 -0.23
CA LYS A 18 -17.66 -7.88 0.56
C LYS A 18 -19.12 -8.32 0.62
N GLY A 19 -19.38 -9.58 0.28
CA GLY A 19 -20.74 -10.15 0.25
C GLY A 19 -21.43 -10.05 -1.10
N ALA A 20 -20.89 -9.29 -2.07
CA ALA A 20 -21.48 -9.18 -3.40
C ALA A 20 -21.06 -10.32 -4.35
N ILE A 21 -19.88 -10.91 -4.12
CA ILE A 21 -19.33 -11.97 -4.97
C ILE A 21 -19.05 -13.20 -4.11
N PRO A 22 -19.66 -14.37 -4.42
CA PRO A 22 -19.31 -15.61 -3.76
C PRO A 22 -17.87 -15.98 -4.12
N GLY A 23 -17.09 -16.40 -3.13
CA GLY A 23 -15.71 -16.81 -3.35
C GLY A 23 -15.59 -18.19 -3.99
N ARG A 24 -14.38 -18.52 -4.47
CA ARG A 24 -14.14 -19.73 -5.27
C ARG A 24 -14.11 -21.03 -4.48
N ASN A 25 -13.88 -20.98 -3.15
CA ASN A 25 -13.76 -22.17 -2.32
C ASN A 25 -14.20 -21.90 -0.87
N ALA A 26 -14.34 -22.97 -0.07
CA ALA A 26 -14.80 -22.87 1.32
C ALA A 26 -13.86 -22.07 2.25
N HIS A 27 -12.59 -21.90 1.87
CA HIS A 27 -11.58 -21.20 2.65
C HIS A 27 -11.54 -19.69 2.39
N ASP A 28 -12.03 -19.26 1.22
CA ASP A 28 -12.29 -17.87 0.88
C ASP A 28 -13.74 -17.76 0.38
N PRO A 29 -14.73 -17.74 1.29
CA PRO A 29 -16.14 -17.84 0.93
C PRO A 29 -16.68 -16.58 0.25
N LEU A 30 -15.97 -15.45 0.34
CA LEU A 30 -16.43 -14.15 -0.15
C LEU A 30 -15.28 -13.38 -0.78
N GLU A 31 -15.34 -13.21 -2.10
CA GLU A 31 -14.34 -12.43 -2.79
C GLU A 31 -14.51 -10.93 -2.50
N THR A 32 -13.41 -10.25 -2.19
CA THR A 32 -13.40 -8.81 -1.94
C THR A 32 -12.10 -8.20 -2.44
N THR A 33 -12.08 -6.90 -2.70
CA THR A 33 -10.85 -6.18 -3.03
C THR A 33 -10.15 -5.78 -1.73
N PRO A 34 -9.06 -6.43 -1.32
CA PRO A 34 -8.43 -6.16 -0.02
C PRO A 34 -7.66 -4.84 -0.03
N ILE A 35 -7.02 -4.51 -1.16
CA ILE A 35 -6.12 -3.38 -1.34
C ILE A 35 -6.32 -2.83 -2.75
N ALA A 36 -6.15 -1.52 -2.92
CA ALA A 36 -5.97 -0.88 -4.22
C ALA A 36 -4.67 -0.08 -4.22
N THR A 37 -3.93 -0.16 -5.33
CA THR A 37 -2.66 0.55 -5.53
C THR A 37 -2.72 1.37 -6.82
N LEU A 38 -2.02 2.50 -6.82
CA LEU A 38 -1.84 3.37 -7.97
C LEU A 38 -0.38 3.80 -8.01
N SER A 39 0.27 3.63 -9.15
CA SER A 39 1.62 4.13 -9.38
C SER A 39 1.57 5.26 -10.40
N VAL A 40 2.25 6.36 -10.12
CA VAL A 40 2.38 7.52 -11.02
C VAL A 40 3.84 7.65 -11.41
N PRO A 41 4.28 7.02 -12.52
CA PRO A 41 5.69 6.98 -12.90
C PRO A 41 6.32 8.36 -13.11
N ALA A 42 5.56 9.29 -13.70
CA ALA A 42 6.02 10.65 -13.98
C ALA A 42 6.46 11.41 -12.72
N THR A 43 5.73 11.22 -11.61
CA THR A 43 6.05 11.87 -10.32
C THR A 43 6.87 10.97 -9.40
N ARG A 44 7.04 9.68 -9.74
CA ARG A 44 7.64 8.62 -8.90
C ARG A 44 6.91 8.47 -7.57
N GLU A 45 5.59 8.48 -7.62
CA GLU A 45 4.73 8.35 -6.45
C GLU A 45 3.97 7.04 -6.49
N VAL A 46 3.84 6.40 -5.34
CA VAL A 46 3.01 5.21 -5.16
C VAL A 46 1.92 5.54 -4.15
N TYR A 47 0.68 5.26 -4.51
CA TYR A 47 -0.48 5.43 -3.67
C TYR A 47 -1.07 4.07 -3.35
N HIS A 48 -1.48 3.85 -2.11
CA HIS A 48 -2.21 2.64 -1.74
C HIS A 48 -3.31 2.92 -0.72
N ARG A 49 -4.34 2.07 -0.70
CA ARG A 49 -5.41 2.06 0.30
C ARG A 49 -5.88 0.64 0.57
N GLY A 50 -6.42 0.42 1.75
CA GLY A 50 -6.98 -0.88 2.13
C GLY A 50 -8.50 -0.84 2.17
N ARG A 51 -9.13 -2.02 2.17
CA ARG A 51 -10.58 -2.13 2.37
C ARG A 51 -11.05 -1.56 3.72
N ALA A 52 -10.28 -1.83 4.78
CA ALA A 52 -10.62 -1.37 6.13
C ALA A 52 -10.48 0.15 6.29
N ASP A 53 -9.70 0.78 5.40
CA ASP A 53 -9.42 2.21 5.43
C ASP A 53 -9.18 2.72 4.01
N MET A 54 -10.21 3.38 3.47
CA MET A 54 -10.27 3.90 2.11
C MET A 54 -9.39 5.15 1.89
N THR A 55 -8.70 5.61 2.93
CA THR A 55 -7.72 6.70 2.87
C THR A 55 -6.54 6.31 1.99
N TRP A 56 -6.22 7.15 1.01
CA TRP A 56 -5.03 6.96 0.19
C TRP A 56 -3.76 7.30 0.97
N ARG A 57 -2.73 6.49 0.82
CA ARG A 57 -1.42 6.68 1.44
C ARG A 57 -0.40 6.84 0.33
N LYS A 58 0.31 7.96 0.33
CA LYS A 58 1.31 8.33 -0.65
C LYS A 58 2.70 7.96 -0.15
N ILE A 59 3.48 7.30 -1.00
CA ILE A 59 4.90 7.06 -0.85
C ILE A 59 5.59 7.81 -1.99
N ASP A 60 6.39 8.82 -1.65
CA ASP A 60 7.20 9.55 -2.62
C ASP A 60 8.56 8.85 -2.76
N LEU A 61 8.75 8.13 -3.88
CA LEU A 61 9.96 7.35 -4.11
C LEU A 61 11.19 8.25 -4.31
N LYS A 62 11.05 9.54 -4.64
CA LYS A 62 12.21 10.46 -4.75
C LYS A 62 12.90 10.69 -3.42
N ARG A 63 12.18 10.44 -2.32
CA ARG A 63 12.64 10.66 -0.94
C ARG A 63 13.04 9.35 -0.24
N VAL A 64 13.00 8.23 -0.97
CA VAL A 64 13.41 6.92 -0.50
C VAL A 64 14.81 6.63 -1.02
N ASP A 65 15.69 6.19 -0.12
CA ASP A 65 17.02 5.70 -0.50
C ASP A 65 16.91 4.24 -0.98
N PHE A 66 17.37 3.99 -2.20
CA PHE A 66 17.42 2.67 -2.84
C PHE A 66 18.85 2.15 -3.02
N SER A 67 19.83 2.76 -2.36
CA SER A 67 21.20 2.24 -2.37
C SER A 67 21.25 0.79 -1.86
N PRO A 68 22.21 -0.05 -2.33
CA PRO A 68 22.33 -1.43 -1.86
C PRO A 68 22.53 -1.56 -0.34
N THR A 69 23.02 -0.49 0.30
CA THR A 69 23.25 -0.37 1.74
C THR A 69 22.05 0.20 2.51
N ALA A 70 20.96 0.56 1.82
CA ALA A 70 19.81 1.18 2.45
C ALA A 70 19.10 0.21 3.39
N VAL A 71 18.75 0.69 4.58
CA VAL A 71 17.98 -0.07 5.57
C VAL A 71 16.56 -0.28 5.06
N LYS A 72 16.07 -1.53 5.10
CA LYS A 72 14.67 -1.86 4.77
C LYS A 72 13.74 -1.10 5.71
N ARG A 73 12.70 -0.45 5.16
CA ARG A 73 11.72 0.30 5.96
C ARG A 73 10.30 -0.20 5.74
N ARG A 74 9.46 -0.10 6.76
CA ARG A 74 8.01 -0.38 6.75
C ARG A 74 7.24 0.87 7.16
N ALA A 75 6.09 1.11 6.53
CA ALA A 75 5.13 2.11 6.98
C ALA A 75 3.81 1.43 7.34
N ARG A 76 3.29 1.72 8.53
CA ARG A 76 1.93 1.33 8.95
C ARG A 76 1.21 2.58 9.40
N VAL A 77 0.09 2.90 8.74
CA VAL A 77 -0.71 4.07 9.10
C VAL A 77 -2.18 3.68 9.15
N ALA A 78 -2.83 3.96 10.28
CA ALA A 78 -4.28 3.94 10.43
C ALA A 78 -4.74 5.40 10.60
N SER A 79 -5.61 5.89 9.72
CA SER A 79 -6.15 7.25 9.83
C SER A 79 -7.64 7.24 9.50
N PRO A 80 -8.50 7.92 10.29
CA PRO A 80 -9.94 7.99 10.02
C PRO A 80 -10.34 9.10 9.03
N ARG A 81 -9.40 9.73 8.31
CA ARG A 81 -9.70 10.94 7.50
C ARG A 81 -9.47 10.76 5.99
N PHE A 82 -10.41 11.26 5.19
CA PHE A 82 -10.44 11.18 3.72
C PHE A 82 -9.51 12.23 3.06
N TYR A 83 -8.22 11.91 2.91
CA TYR A 83 -7.24 12.62 2.06
C TYR A 83 -6.03 11.72 1.79
N SER A 84 -5.14 12.07 0.84
CA SER A 84 -3.88 11.34 0.72
C SER A 84 -2.93 11.71 1.87
N ILE A 85 -2.46 10.73 2.63
CA ILE A 85 -1.45 10.93 3.69
C ILE A 85 -0.09 10.59 3.12
N ASP A 86 0.85 11.55 3.09
CA ASP A 86 2.25 11.25 2.79
C ASP A 86 2.85 10.45 3.96
N VAL A 87 3.09 9.15 3.71
CA VAL A 87 3.62 8.24 4.72
C VAL A 87 5.13 8.06 4.63
N THR A 88 5.79 8.78 3.72
CA THR A 88 7.24 8.65 3.48
C THR A 88 8.06 8.96 4.73
N ARG A 89 7.58 9.86 5.59
CA ARG A 89 8.22 10.22 6.87
C ARG A 89 8.05 9.15 7.96
N PHE A 90 7.08 8.24 7.83
CA PHE A 90 6.78 7.18 8.81
C PHE A 90 7.39 5.83 8.43
N LEU A 91 8.28 5.82 7.44
CA LEU A 91 9.05 4.63 7.07
C LEU A 91 10.04 4.31 8.22
N THR A 92 9.69 3.33 9.06
CA THR A 92 10.54 2.83 10.15
C THR A 92 11.38 1.66 9.66
N GLY A 93 12.67 1.63 9.99
CA GLY A 93 13.54 0.51 9.65
C GLY A 93 13.07 -0.82 10.26
N ASP A 94 13.23 -1.93 9.55
CA ASP A 94 13.27 -3.24 10.20
C ASP A 94 14.55 -3.32 11.05
N PRO A 95 14.52 -3.92 12.26
CA PRO A 95 15.77 -4.29 12.91
C PRO A 95 16.56 -5.18 11.94
N PRO A 96 17.90 -5.03 11.85
CA PRO A 96 18.70 -5.89 11.00
C PRO A 96 18.38 -7.34 11.37
N SER A 97 17.84 -8.09 10.41
CA SER A 97 17.71 -9.54 10.55
C SER A 97 19.10 -10.06 10.82
N ALA A 98 19.34 -10.59 12.02
CA ALA A 98 20.58 -11.25 12.35
C ALA A 98 20.85 -12.30 11.26
N GLU A 99 21.89 -12.07 10.46
CA GLU A 99 22.45 -13.12 9.63
C GLU A 99 22.79 -14.28 10.58
N PRO A 100 22.40 -15.52 10.28
CA PRO A 100 22.99 -16.65 10.99
C PRO A 100 24.48 -16.60 10.67
N ALA A 101 25.30 -16.36 11.70
CA ALA A 101 26.72 -16.56 11.63
C ALA A 101 26.96 -17.98 11.11
N LEU A 102 27.41 -18.08 9.85
CA LEU A 102 27.85 -19.36 9.31
C LEU A 102 29.06 -19.77 10.15
N ALA A 103 28.89 -20.84 10.91
CA ALA A 103 29.91 -21.44 11.73
C ALA A 103 31.15 -21.82 10.89
N ALA A 104 32.31 -21.67 11.52
CA ALA A 104 33.64 -22.01 11.04
C ALA A 104 33.78 -23.45 10.54
#